data_AF-A0A2J4P209-F1
#
_entry.id   AF-A0A2J4P209-F1
#
_cell.length_a   1.000
_cell.length_b   1.000
_cell.length_c   1.000
_cell.angle_alpha   90.00
_cell.angle_beta   90.00
_cell.angle_gamma   90.00
#
_symmetry.space_group_name_H-M   'P 1'
#
loop_
_entity.id
_entity.type
_entity.pdbx_description
1 polymer ?
#
loop_
_entity_poly.entity_id
_entity_poly.type
_entity_poly.pdbx_seq_one_letter_code
_entity_poly.pdbx_strand_id
1 'polypeptide(L)'
;MKNIIKKCSIAVIVALGISLAPGSVRTSKEGQQKIAGWEDCRSTPYYCTAGVLTVGIGSTGGVENREYSNQEIARRWINDLQRAENCI
;
A
#
# COMPACT_ATOMS: atom_id res chain seq x y z
N MET A 1 0.98 -22.12 -13.69
CA MET A 1 1.48 -20.80 -14.10
C MET A 1 2.02 -20.09 -12.86
N LYS A 2 3.26 -19.63 -12.87
CA LYS A 2 3.87 -18.94 -11.73
C LYS A 2 3.52 -17.45 -11.84
N ASN A 3 2.70 -16.92 -10.94
CA ASN A 3 2.40 -15.48 -10.94
C ASN A 3 3.67 -14.72 -10.57
N ILE A 4 4.14 -13.88 -11.50
CA ILE A 4 5.32 -13.04 -11.28
C ILE A 4 4.90 -11.92 -10.34
N ILE A 5 5.48 -11.89 -9.14
CA ILE A 5 5.26 -10.80 -8.19
C ILE A 5 6.07 -9.58 -8.66
N LYS A 6 5.37 -8.55 -9.12
CA LYS A 6 5.99 -7.28 -9.50
C LYS A 6 6.12 -6.38 -8.28
N LYS A 7 7.31 -5.79 -8.09
CA LYS A 7 7.56 -4.80 -7.04
C LYS A 7 7.22 -3.39 -7.52
N CYS A 8 6.82 -2.52 -6.60
CA CYS A 8 6.64 -1.10 -6.82
C CYS A 8 7.62 -0.28 -5.96
N SER A 9 7.79 1.00 -6.29
CA SER A 9 8.66 1.89 -5.53
C SER A 9 7.92 2.51 -4.35
N ILE A 10 8.36 2.22 -3.13
CA ILE A 10 7.82 2.81 -1.90
C ILE A 10 7.81 4.35 -1.98
N ALA A 11 8.93 4.95 -2.39
CA ALA A 11 9.06 6.39 -2.45
C ALA A 11 8.03 7.02 -3.43
N VAL A 12 7.79 6.36 -4.57
CA VAL A 12 6.79 6.80 -5.55
C VAL A 12 5.37 6.67 -5.00
N ILE A 13 5.03 5.53 -4.38
CA ILE A 13 3.70 5.31 -3.82
C ILE A 13 3.39 6.28 -2.68
N VAL A 14 4.33 6.50 -1.75
CA VAL A 14 4.16 7.45 -0.66
C VAL A 14 3.99 8.87 -1.19
N ALA A 15 4.85 9.31 -2.12
CA ALA A 15 4.74 10.64 -2.72
C ALA A 15 3.41 10.81 -3.47
N LEU A 16 2.96 9.79 -4.19
CA LEU A 16 1.68 9.80 -4.90
C LEU A 16 0.50 9.84 -3.93
N GLY A 17 0.54 9.08 -2.83
CA GLY A 17 -0.49 9.11 -1.79
C GLY A 17 -0.66 10.50 -1.18
N ILE A 18 0.45 11.13 -0.79
CA ILE A 18 0.46 12.51 -0.26
C ILE A 18 -0.10 13.49 -1.30
N SER A 19 0.25 13.32 -2.58
CA SER A 19 -0.22 14.19 -3.66
C SER A 19 -1.71 14.01 -3.97
N LEU A 20 -2.23 12.78 -3.89
CA LEU A 20 -3.64 12.47 -4.14
C LEU A 20 -4.56 12.92 -3.02
N ALA A 21 -4.06 12.97 -1.78
CA ALA A 21 -4.85 13.29 -0.60
C ALA A 21 -4.03 14.14 0.40
N PRO A 22 -3.69 15.40 0.03
CA PRO A 22 -2.85 16.25 0.87
C PRO A 22 -3.54 16.56 2.20
N GLY A 23 -2.81 16.41 3.31
CA GLY A 23 -3.32 16.66 4.66
C GLY A 23 -4.37 15.67 5.16
N SER A 24 -4.61 14.57 4.44
CA SER A 24 -5.65 13.58 4.79
C SER A 24 -5.25 12.57 5.87
N VAL A 25 -3.96 12.53 6.23
CA VAL A 25 -3.37 11.66 7.26
C VAL A 25 -2.42 12.49 8.12
N ARG A 26 -2.39 12.21 9.43
CA ARG A 26 -1.52 12.85 10.43
C ARG A 26 -0.09 12.28 10.41
N THR A 27 0.07 11.04 9.95
CA THR A 27 1.35 10.34 9.86
C THR A 27 2.29 11.09 8.94
N SER A 28 3.45 11.50 9.47
CA SER A 28 4.45 12.27 8.70
C SER A 28 4.97 11.48 7.50
N LYS A 29 5.53 12.16 6.51
CA LYS A 29 6.15 11.52 5.33
C LYS A 29 7.22 10.51 5.75
N GLU A 30 8.04 10.83 6.73
CA GLU A 30 9.09 9.96 7.27
C GLU A 30 8.47 8.73 7.96
N GLY A 31 7.37 8.94 8.69
CA GLY A 31 6.59 7.85 9.28
C GLY A 31 6.04 6.90 8.20
N GLN A 32 5.42 7.45 7.16
CA GLN A 32 4.90 6.66 6.03
C GLN A 32 6.01 5.87 5.33
N GLN A 33 7.18 6.47 5.08
CA GLN A 33 8.32 5.78 4.47
C GLN A 33 8.84 4.63 5.34
N LYS A 34 8.88 4.81 6.66
CA LYS A 34 9.26 3.73 7.59
C LYS A 34 8.28 2.58 7.55
N ILE A 35 6.98 2.86 7.71
CA ILE A 35 5.93 1.81 7.68
C ILE A 35 5.98 1.06 6.34
N ALA A 36 6.02 1.79 5.22
CA ALA A 36 6.10 1.18 3.90
C ALA A 36 7.39 0.37 3.67
N GLY A 37 8.51 0.78 4.29
CA GLY A 37 9.76 0.02 4.29
C GLY A 37 9.65 -1.36 4.93
N TRP A 38 8.83 -1.50 5.98
CA TRP A 38 8.60 -2.78 6.64
C TRP A 38 7.70 -3.73 5.85
N GLU A 39 6.76 -3.19 5.08
CA GLU A 39 5.79 -3.97 4.29
C GLU A 39 6.31 -4.38 2.89
N ASP A 40 7.32 -3.66 2.37
CA ASP A 40 7.68 -3.65 0.94
C ASP A 40 6.49 -3.19 0.07
N CYS A 41 6.66 -3.15 -1.25
CA CYS A 41 5.62 -2.74 -2.19
C CYS A 41 5.51 -3.73 -3.35
N ARG A 42 4.31 -4.30 -3.57
CA ARG A 42 4.03 -5.25 -4.65
C ARG A 42 2.80 -4.85 -5.46
N SER A 43 2.92 -4.67 -6.78
CA SER A 43 1.79 -4.31 -7.66
C SER A 43 0.98 -5.52 -8.14
N THR A 44 1.54 -6.73 -8.00
CA THR A 44 0.81 -7.98 -8.20
C THR A 44 0.39 -8.54 -6.84
N PRO A 45 -0.89 -8.93 -6.67
CA PRO A 45 -1.38 -9.58 -5.47
C PRO A 45 -0.55 -10.82 -5.11
N TYR A 46 -0.34 -11.02 -3.81
CA TYR A 46 0.40 -12.13 -3.25
C TYR A 46 -0.28 -12.61 -1.96
N TYR A 47 -0.06 -13.87 -1.59
CA TYR A 47 -0.49 -14.36 -0.29
C TYR A 47 0.60 -14.05 0.73
N CYS A 48 0.24 -13.37 1.81
CA CYS A 48 1.13 -13.18 2.95
C CYS A 48 1.30 -14.51 3.72
N THR A 49 2.16 -14.53 4.74
CA THR A 49 2.41 -15.73 5.56
C THR A 49 1.16 -16.23 6.32
N ALA A 50 0.15 -15.37 6.51
CA ALA A 50 -1.15 -15.73 7.08
C ALA A 50 -2.15 -16.26 6.04
N GLY A 51 -1.76 -16.41 4.76
CA GLY A 51 -2.65 -16.91 3.71
C GLY A 51 -3.71 -15.90 3.24
N VAL A 52 -3.56 -14.62 3.55
CA VAL A 52 -4.47 -13.54 3.11
C VAL A 52 -3.95 -12.91 1.82
N LEU A 53 -4.84 -12.64 0.87
CA LEU A 53 -4.49 -11.96 -0.37
C LEU A 53 -4.16 -10.49 -0.09
N THR A 54 -2.96 -10.07 -0.46
CA THR A 54 -2.37 -8.76 -0.15
C THR A 54 -1.84 -8.09 -1.41
N VAL A 55 -1.94 -6.77 -1.48
CA VAL A 55 -1.39 -5.97 -2.59
C VAL A 55 -0.88 -4.62 -2.11
N GLY A 56 -0.04 -3.98 -2.91
CA GLY A 56 0.54 -2.69 -2.61
C GLY A 56 1.48 -2.78 -1.42
N ILE A 57 1.24 -1.91 -0.44
CA ILE A 57 1.96 -1.83 0.82
C ILE A 57 1.02 -2.40 1.90
N GLY A 58 1.09 -3.72 2.13
CA GLY A 58 0.33 -4.41 3.19
C GLY A 58 -1.20 -4.43 3.06
N SER A 59 -1.80 -3.95 1.96
CA SER A 59 -3.26 -3.79 1.86
C SER A 59 -3.98 -5.11 1.58
N THR A 60 -5.03 -5.42 2.35
CA THR A 60 -5.80 -6.69 2.28
C THR A 60 -7.30 -6.52 2.00
N GLY A 61 -7.82 -5.29 2.08
CA GLY A 61 -9.25 -5.03 1.90
C GLY A 61 -9.70 -5.15 0.44
N GLY A 62 -10.55 -6.12 0.11
CA GLY A 62 -11.14 -6.26 -1.23
C GLY A 62 -10.09 -6.35 -2.34
N VAL A 63 -9.09 -7.20 -2.17
CA VAL A 63 -8.06 -7.45 -3.19
C VAL A 63 -8.59 -8.42 -4.23
N GLU A 64 -8.45 -8.05 -5.51
CA GLU A 64 -8.76 -8.85 -6.68
C GLU A 64 -7.48 -9.45 -7.25
N ASN A 65 -7.56 -10.60 -7.92
CA ASN A 65 -6.39 -11.26 -8.50
C ASN A 65 -5.99 -10.65 -9.87
N ARG A 66 -5.64 -9.36 -9.87
CA ARG A 66 -5.13 -8.61 -11.03
C ARG A 66 -4.00 -7.68 -10.64
N GLU A 67 -3.24 -7.19 -11.62
CA GLU A 67 -2.25 -6.15 -11.37
C GLU A 67 -2.91 -4.81 -11.01
N TYR A 68 -2.28 -4.08 -10.10
CA TYR A 68 -2.70 -2.76 -9.64
C TYR A 68 -1.73 -1.68 -10.12
N SER A 69 -2.29 -0.56 -10.57
CA SER A 69 -1.53 0.63 -10.90
C SER A 69 -0.97 1.32 -9.65
N ASN A 70 0.10 2.11 -9.81
CA ASN A 70 0.64 2.91 -8.72
C ASN A 70 -0.43 3.83 -8.07
N GLN A 71 -1.36 4.35 -8.86
CA GLN A 71 -2.43 5.23 -8.37
C GLN A 71 -3.45 4.48 -7.51
N GLU A 72 -3.80 3.24 -7.87
CA GLU A 72 -4.67 2.40 -7.03
C GLU A 72 -3.98 2.00 -5.74
N ILE A 73 -2.70 1.63 -5.81
CA ILE A 73 -1.89 1.28 -4.64
C ILE A 73 -1.77 2.49 -3.70
N ALA A 74 -1.52 3.69 -4.23
CA ALA A 74 -1.44 4.91 -3.43
C ALA A 74 -2.77 5.28 -2.75
N ARG A 75 -3.92 5.08 -3.42
CA ARG A 75 -5.23 5.27 -2.79
C ARG A 75 -5.48 4.28 -1.65
N ARG A 76 -5.12 3.01 -1.85
CA ARG A 76 -5.19 1.98 -0.81
C ARG A 76 -4.32 2.35 0.39
N TRP A 77 -3.08 2.77 0.13
CA TRP A 77 -2.15 3.21 1.16
C TRP A 77 -2.72 4.31 2.05
N ILE A 78 -3.29 5.37 1.45
CA ILE A 78 -3.93 6.44 2.22
C ILE A 78 -5.14 5.94 2.99
N ASN A 79 -6.00 5.13 2.37
CA ASN A 79 -7.19 4.60 3.05
C ASN A 79 -6.83 3.76 4.27
N ASP A 80 -5.82 2.88 4.15
CA ASP A 80 -5.36 2.03 5.23
C ASP A 80 -4.71 2.85 6.37
N LEU A 81 -3.93 3.89 6.04
CA LEU A 81 -3.41 4.83 7.04
C LEU A 81 -4.52 5.58 7.78
N GLN A 82 -5.53 6.10 7.07
CA GLN A 82 -6.67 6.78 7.70
C GLN A 82 -7.42 5.86 8.67
N ARG A 83 -7.61 4.60 8.27
CA ARG A 83 -8.24 3.58 9.14
C ARG A 83 -7.39 3.32 10.38
N ALA A 84 -6.06 3.22 10.24
CA ALA A 84 -5.16 3.04 11.36
C ALA A 84 -5.15 4.26 12.29
N GLU A 85 -5.15 5.48 11.76
CA GLU A 85 -5.19 6.71 12.55
C GLU A 85 -6.51 6.89 13.30
N ASN A 86 -7.64 6.47 12.75
CA ASN A 86 -8.93 6.52 13.44
C ASN A 86 -9.03 5.51 14.60
N CYS A 87 -8.09 4.57 14.71
CA CYS A 87 -8.01 3.62 15.80
C CYS A 87 -7.31 4.21 17.05
N ILE A 88 -6.48 5.25 16.87
CA ILE A 88 -5.57 5.78 17.90
C ILE A 88 -5.80 7.25 18.26
#